data_AF-A0A5M3XSM7-F1
#
_entry.id   AF-A0A5M3XSM7-F1
#
_cell.length_a   1.000
_cell.length_b   1.000
_cell.length_c   1.000
_cell.angle_alpha   90.00
_cell.angle_beta   90.00
_cell.angle_gamma   90.00
#
_symmetry.space_group_name_H-M   'P 1'
#
loop_
_entity.id
_entity.type
_entity.pdbx_description
1 polymer ?
#
loop_
_entity_poly.entity_id
_entity_poly.type
_entity_poly.pdbx_seq_one_letter_code
_entity_poly.pdbx_strand_id
1 'polypeptide(L)'
;MSAIRAVRAADVTLRVTSGGVPLAGREVVVAQREHAFLFGCIGFDFVELANGAGSEQDERLAELWFGLFNAVTLPFYWGRFEPERGRPDTARLLQTARWFAERGCVVKGHPLAWHTVTADWLMDLPNDEIARVQVERIKREMTDFAGVIDMWDVINEVVIMPIFEQYDNGITRICREMGRIPMVRMVFDAAREANPRATLLLNDFDMSAAYECLIEGVLEAGITIDVLGLQSHMHQGYWGEEKTLATIDRFARYGLPIHFTETTLLSGHLMPPEIVDLNDYQIPDWPTTPDGEARQADEVVRHYRTLLSHPSVTALTYWGMTDGGWLGAPGGFVRSDATPKPSYEALRALIKGDWWLPPTTLRTDTEGRVRFNGFLGTYEVSAAGNSATFTVDTPGETTAEATLTT
;
A
#
# COMPACT_ATOMS: atom_id res chain seq x y z
N MET A 1 -9.46 11.24 -17.75
CA MET A 1 -8.06 10.99 -18.21
C MET A 1 -7.16 12.22 -18.13
N SER A 2 -7.62 13.43 -18.49
CA SER A 2 -6.76 14.64 -18.49
C SER A 2 -6.13 14.97 -17.13
N ALA A 3 -6.90 14.92 -16.03
CA ALA A 3 -6.39 15.20 -14.68
C ALA A 3 -5.33 14.18 -14.22
N ILE A 4 -5.58 12.88 -14.41
CA ILE A 4 -4.62 11.82 -14.07
C ILE A 4 -3.31 12.01 -14.84
N ARG A 5 -3.37 12.23 -16.16
CA ARG A 5 -2.16 12.41 -16.97
C ARG A 5 -1.36 13.65 -16.56
N ALA A 6 -2.02 14.73 -16.13
CA ALA A 6 -1.33 15.92 -15.65
C ALA A 6 -0.47 15.67 -14.39
N VAL A 7 -0.80 14.63 -13.62
CA VAL A 7 -0.17 14.33 -12.32
C VAL A 7 0.70 13.06 -12.38
N ARG A 8 0.36 12.12 -13.27
CA ARG A 8 0.94 10.77 -13.32
C ARG A 8 1.60 10.41 -14.64
N ALA A 9 1.66 11.32 -15.60
CA ALA A 9 2.27 11.06 -16.89
C ALA A 9 3.18 12.20 -17.34
N ALA A 10 4.09 11.85 -18.24
CA ALA A 10 5.04 12.77 -18.82
C ALA A 10 5.10 12.61 -20.34
N ASP A 11 5.31 13.72 -21.05
CA ASP A 11 5.75 13.75 -22.43
C ASP A 11 7.28 13.63 -22.43
N VAL A 12 7.77 12.44 -22.73
CA VAL A 12 9.18 12.06 -22.62
C VAL A 12 9.88 12.26 -23.95
N THR A 13 10.99 13.00 -23.95
CA THR A 13 12.00 12.95 -25.01
C THR A 13 13.16 12.08 -24.55
N LEU A 14 13.23 10.84 -25.05
CA LEU A 14 14.28 9.89 -24.72
C LEU A 14 15.39 9.96 -25.76
N ARG A 15 16.62 10.22 -25.33
CA ARG A 15 17.83 10.07 -26.15
C ARG A 15 18.41 8.68 -25.95
N VAL A 16 18.56 7.92 -27.04
CA VAL A 16 19.12 6.57 -27.02
C VAL A 16 20.51 6.60 -27.64
N THR A 17 21.49 6.06 -26.92
CA THR A 17 22.87 5.95 -27.40
C THR A 17 23.38 4.50 -27.33
N SER A 18 24.41 4.19 -28.11
CA SER A 18 25.16 2.93 -28.03
C SER A 18 26.64 3.23 -28.24
N GLY A 19 27.51 2.76 -27.35
CA GLY A 19 28.94 3.09 -27.39
C GLY A 19 29.22 4.60 -27.30
N GLY A 20 28.35 5.37 -26.63
CA GLY A 20 28.45 6.83 -26.53
C GLY A 20 28.00 7.61 -27.78
N VAL A 21 27.52 6.93 -28.82
CA VAL A 21 27.06 7.54 -30.08
C VAL A 21 25.52 7.51 -30.15
N PRO A 22 24.85 8.59 -30.60
CA PRO A 22 23.42 8.57 -30.84
C PRO A 22 23.00 7.44 -31.78
N LEU A 23 21.98 6.68 -31.37
CA LEU A 23 21.44 5.60 -32.17
C LEU A 23 20.51 6.17 -33.26
N ALA A 24 21.06 6.89 -34.24
CA ALA A 24 20.29 7.67 -35.20
C ALA A 24 19.54 6.81 -36.25
N GLY A 25 18.27 7.14 -36.50
CA GLY A 25 17.46 6.52 -37.57
C GLY A 25 17.20 5.02 -37.40
N ARG A 26 17.26 4.49 -36.18
CA ARG A 26 17.06 3.08 -35.86
C ARG A 26 15.70 2.85 -35.21
N GLU A 27 15.18 1.64 -35.37
CA GLU A 27 14.03 1.20 -34.59
C GLU A 27 14.48 0.84 -33.18
N VAL A 28 13.70 1.28 -32.20
CA VAL A 28 13.83 0.97 -30.78
C VAL A 28 12.48 0.53 -30.26
N VAL A 29 12.45 -0.35 -29.27
CA VAL A 29 11.23 -0.71 -28.54
C VAL A 29 11.31 -0.11 -27.15
N VAL A 30 10.35 0.76 -26.81
CA VAL A 30 10.20 1.31 -25.46
C VAL A 30 9.05 0.60 -24.77
N ALA A 31 9.27 0.11 -23.55
CA ALA A 31 8.25 -0.56 -22.76
C ALA A 31 8.31 -0.06 -21.31
N GLN A 32 7.15 0.22 -20.72
CA GLN A 32 7.08 0.43 -19.28
C GLN A 32 7.32 -0.92 -18.57
N ARG A 33 8.04 -0.88 -17.45
CA ARG A 33 8.39 -2.04 -16.63
C ARG A 33 7.77 -1.95 -15.24
N GLU A 34 7.61 -0.75 -14.72
CA GLU A 34 7.03 -0.52 -13.40
C GLU A 34 6.31 0.82 -13.32
N HIS A 35 5.32 0.94 -12.44
CA HIS A 35 4.68 2.21 -12.08
C HIS A 35 5.40 2.84 -10.89
N ALA A 36 5.55 4.17 -10.90
CA ALA A 36 5.99 4.90 -9.70
C ALA A 36 4.89 4.95 -8.63
N PHE A 37 3.61 4.97 -9.03
CA PHE A 37 2.49 4.87 -8.11
C PHE A 37 2.43 3.46 -7.51
N LEU A 38 2.26 3.37 -6.20
CA LEU A 38 2.19 2.08 -5.51
C LEU A 38 0.74 1.56 -5.52
N PHE A 39 0.48 0.61 -6.42
CA PHE A 39 -0.72 -0.20 -6.42
C PHE A 39 -0.50 -1.37 -5.47
N GLY A 40 -1.05 -1.24 -4.28
CA GLY A 40 -0.87 -2.15 -3.17
C GLY A 40 -2.04 -3.08 -2.91
N CYS A 41 -1.74 -4.22 -2.30
CA CYS A 41 -2.71 -5.12 -1.70
C CYS A 41 -2.07 -5.83 -0.48
N ILE A 42 -2.86 -6.37 0.43
CA ILE A 42 -2.31 -7.23 1.49
C ILE A 42 -1.72 -8.51 0.90
N GLY A 43 -0.66 -9.01 1.54
CA GLY A 43 0.04 -10.24 1.15
C GLY A 43 -0.26 -11.44 2.06
N PHE A 44 -1.32 -11.37 2.86
CA PHE A 44 -1.54 -12.29 3.99
C PHE A 44 -1.78 -13.73 3.52
N ASP A 45 -2.51 -13.89 2.41
CA ASP A 45 -2.83 -15.18 1.79
C ASP A 45 -1.57 -15.93 1.30
N PHE A 46 -0.45 -15.23 1.11
CA PHE A 46 0.76 -15.79 0.50
C PHE A 46 1.84 -16.19 1.50
N VAL A 47 1.57 -16.07 2.81
CA VAL A 47 2.58 -16.44 3.82
C VAL A 47 2.93 -17.92 3.71
N GLU A 48 1.95 -18.81 3.58
CA GLU A 48 2.20 -20.25 3.42
C GLU A 48 2.85 -20.57 2.06
N LEU A 49 2.38 -19.96 0.97
CA LEU A 49 2.95 -20.15 -0.36
C LEU A 49 4.44 -19.76 -0.40
N ALA A 50 4.80 -18.59 0.11
CA ALA A 50 6.17 -18.11 0.12
C ALA A 50 7.12 -18.97 0.98
N ASN A 51 6.56 -19.77 1.89
CA ASN A 51 7.29 -20.69 2.77
C ASN A 51 7.19 -22.16 2.34
N GLY A 52 6.75 -22.42 1.10
CA GLY A 52 6.74 -23.77 0.51
C GLY A 52 5.59 -24.67 0.97
N ALA A 53 4.53 -24.08 1.56
CA ALA A 53 3.35 -24.79 2.04
C ALA A 53 2.06 -24.38 1.27
N GLY A 54 2.20 -23.74 0.10
CA GLY A 54 1.08 -23.32 -0.73
C GLY A 54 0.45 -24.46 -1.54
N SER A 55 -0.79 -24.22 -1.96
CA SER A 55 -1.57 -25.05 -2.88
C SER A 55 -1.52 -24.51 -4.31
N GLU A 56 -2.02 -25.29 -5.28
CA GLU A 56 -2.20 -24.83 -6.67
C GLU A 56 -3.14 -23.61 -6.75
N GLN A 57 -4.13 -23.52 -5.85
CA GLN A 57 -4.99 -22.36 -5.75
C GLN A 57 -4.21 -21.11 -5.31
N ASP A 58 -3.25 -21.26 -4.40
CA ASP A 58 -2.40 -20.15 -3.94
C ASP A 58 -1.45 -19.68 -5.04
N GLU A 59 -0.91 -20.59 -5.86
CA GLU A 59 -0.11 -20.24 -7.04
C GLU A 59 -0.92 -19.43 -8.06
N ARG A 60 -2.15 -19.88 -8.37
CA ARG A 60 -3.06 -19.13 -9.24
C ARG A 60 -3.42 -17.77 -8.65
N LEU A 61 -3.66 -17.70 -7.35
CA LEU A 61 -3.94 -16.44 -6.66
C LEU A 61 -2.75 -15.47 -6.77
N ALA A 62 -1.53 -15.99 -6.64
CA ALA A 62 -0.30 -15.19 -6.77
C ALA A 62 -0.15 -14.63 -8.19
N GLU A 63 -0.42 -15.42 -9.23
CA GLU A 63 -0.41 -14.94 -10.62
C GLU A 63 -1.38 -13.76 -10.83
N LEU A 64 -2.59 -13.87 -10.29
CA LEU A 64 -3.59 -12.80 -10.35
C LEU A 64 -3.12 -11.57 -9.56
N TRP A 65 -2.56 -11.77 -8.37
CA TRP A 65 -2.08 -10.69 -7.51
C TRP A 65 -0.96 -9.88 -8.20
N PHE A 66 0.07 -10.55 -8.74
CA PHE A 66 1.16 -9.87 -9.48
C PHE A 66 0.71 -9.31 -10.84
N GLY A 67 -0.45 -9.73 -11.34
CA GLY A 67 -1.09 -9.12 -12.50
C GLY A 67 -1.52 -7.66 -12.26
N LEU A 68 -1.74 -7.27 -10.99
CA LEU A 68 -2.26 -5.97 -10.60
C LEU A 68 -1.30 -5.13 -9.77
N PHE A 69 -0.64 -5.73 -8.77
CA PHE A 69 -0.02 -4.98 -7.68
C PHE A 69 1.52 -4.97 -7.78
N ASN A 70 2.12 -3.86 -7.35
CA ASN A 70 3.57 -3.67 -7.21
C ASN A 70 3.98 -3.28 -5.77
N ALA A 71 3.03 -3.28 -4.84
CA ALA A 71 3.29 -3.07 -3.43
C ALA A 71 2.51 -4.07 -2.58
N VAL A 72 3.11 -4.52 -1.47
CA VAL A 72 2.50 -5.48 -0.56
C VAL A 72 2.51 -4.96 0.86
N THR A 73 1.44 -5.22 1.60
CA THR A 73 1.40 -5.03 3.05
C THR A 73 1.42 -6.39 3.76
N LEU A 74 2.35 -6.58 4.70
CA LEU A 74 2.50 -7.82 5.47
C LEU A 74 2.09 -7.64 6.95
N PRO A 75 1.56 -8.69 7.60
CA PRO A 75 0.90 -8.56 8.91
C PRO A 75 1.89 -8.70 10.08
N PHE A 76 2.04 -7.63 10.85
CA PHE A 76 2.82 -7.54 12.09
C PHE A 76 1.90 -7.38 13.31
N TYR A 77 0.69 -7.92 13.26
CA TYR A 77 -0.23 -7.93 14.40
C TYR A 77 0.41 -8.63 15.61
N TRP A 78 0.70 -7.88 16.68
CA TRP A 78 1.66 -8.30 17.70
C TRP A 78 1.32 -9.67 18.31
N GLY A 79 0.06 -9.91 18.69
CA GLY A 79 -0.36 -11.18 19.29
C GLY A 79 -0.27 -12.38 18.36
N ARG A 80 -0.34 -12.18 17.04
CA ARG A 80 -0.16 -13.25 16.04
C ARG A 80 1.31 -13.41 15.64
N PHE A 81 2.05 -12.30 15.57
CA PHE A 81 3.45 -12.30 15.19
C PHE A 81 4.37 -12.78 16.33
N GLU A 82 4.08 -12.42 17.57
CA GLU A 82 4.83 -12.81 18.77
C GLU A 82 3.85 -13.33 19.85
N PRO A 83 3.23 -14.50 19.64
CA PRO A 83 2.26 -15.07 20.57
C PRO A 83 2.89 -15.40 21.94
N GLU A 84 4.19 -15.70 21.96
CA GLU A 84 4.98 -15.90 23.16
C GLU A 84 6.10 -14.84 23.24
N ARG A 85 6.27 -14.19 24.39
CA ARG A 85 7.27 -13.13 24.61
C ARG A 85 8.67 -13.63 24.20
N GLY A 86 9.33 -12.89 23.32
CA GLY A 86 10.67 -13.20 22.83
C GLY A 86 10.72 -14.28 21.74
N ARG A 87 9.58 -14.73 21.21
CA ARG A 87 9.50 -15.73 20.15
C ARG A 87 8.67 -15.22 18.95
N PRO A 88 9.12 -14.13 18.29
CA PRO A 88 8.44 -13.63 17.10
C PRO A 88 8.61 -14.58 15.91
N ASP A 89 7.61 -14.61 15.03
CA ASP A 89 7.59 -15.37 13.78
C ASP A 89 8.37 -14.67 12.65
N THR A 90 9.55 -14.18 13.00
CA THR A 90 10.39 -13.33 12.14
C THR A 90 10.84 -14.07 10.89
N ALA A 91 11.27 -15.33 11.03
CA ALA A 91 11.80 -16.11 9.92
C ALA A 91 10.77 -16.30 8.80
N ARG A 92 9.53 -16.67 9.15
CA ARG A 92 8.47 -16.96 8.18
C ARG A 92 8.06 -15.69 7.44
N LEU A 93 7.85 -14.58 8.15
CA LEU A 93 7.49 -13.30 7.51
C LEU A 93 8.63 -12.66 6.73
N LEU A 94 9.89 -12.80 7.16
CA LEU A 94 11.03 -12.28 6.41
C LEU A 94 11.20 -13.03 5.08
N GLN A 95 10.97 -14.35 5.08
CA GLN A 95 10.93 -15.14 3.85
C GLN A 95 9.81 -14.67 2.91
N THR A 96 8.61 -14.41 3.44
CA THR A 96 7.50 -13.83 2.64
C THR A 96 7.85 -12.45 2.10
N ALA A 97 8.47 -11.58 2.91
CA ALA A 97 8.91 -10.26 2.48
C ALA A 97 9.92 -10.33 1.33
N ARG A 98 10.90 -11.23 1.42
CA ARG A 98 11.87 -11.47 0.35
C ARG A 98 11.21 -12.01 -0.91
N TRP A 99 10.25 -12.92 -0.78
CA TRP A 99 9.53 -13.48 -1.93
C TRP A 99 8.82 -12.40 -2.76
N PHE A 100 8.24 -11.39 -2.11
CA PHE A 100 7.68 -10.21 -2.79
C PHE A 100 8.75 -9.26 -3.32
N ALA A 101 9.77 -8.94 -2.52
CA ALA A 101 10.84 -8.02 -2.92
C ALA A 101 11.63 -8.51 -4.14
N GLU A 102 11.94 -9.81 -4.20
CA GLU A 102 12.61 -10.46 -5.34
C GLU A 102 11.77 -10.42 -6.62
N ARG A 103 10.46 -10.21 -6.51
CA ARG A 103 9.52 -10.04 -7.62
C ARG A 103 9.23 -8.56 -7.92
N GLY A 104 10.04 -7.66 -7.38
CA GLY A 104 9.97 -6.22 -7.65
C GLY A 104 8.86 -5.49 -6.90
N CYS A 105 8.34 -6.06 -5.81
CA CYS A 105 7.35 -5.35 -4.99
C CYS A 105 8.00 -4.52 -3.88
N VAL A 106 7.46 -3.34 -3.65
CA VAL A 106 7.70 -2.58 -2.41
C VAL A 106 6.98 -3.28 -1.26
N VAL A 107 7.68 -3.56 -0.17
CA VAL A 107 7.12 -4.27 0.99
C VAL A 107 6.90 -3.28 2.14
N LYS A 108 5.68 -3.25 2.67
CA LYS A 108 5.27 -2.48 3.86
C LYS A 108 4.93 -3.42 5.02
N GLY A 109 5.38 -3.10 6.23
CA GLY A 109 4.96 -3.78 7.45
C GLY A 109 3.80 -3.06 8.15
N HIS A 110 2.80 -3.81 8.59
CA HIS A 110 1.59 -3.28 9.23
C HIS A 110 1.12 -4.12 10.43
N PRO A 111 0.98 -3.56 11.63
CA PRO A 111 1.62 -2.36 12.15
C PRO A 111 2.60 -2.66 13.30
N LEU A 112 3.47 -1.71 13.61
CA LEU A 112 4.44 -1.84 14.70
C LEU A 112 3.86 -1.53 16.09
N ALA A 113 2.80 -0.73 16.18
CA ALA A 113 2.07 -0.47 17.42
C ALA A 113 0.58 -0.33 17.14
N TRP A 114 -0.25 -1.18 17.76
CA TRP A 114 -1.70 -1.14 17.61
C TRP A 114 -2.35 -1.81 18.82
N HIS A 115 -3.55 -1.36 19.16
CA HIS A 115 -4.29 -1.86 20.33
C HIS A 115 -5.14 -3.10 20.03
N THR A 116 -5.44 -3.36 18.76
CA THR A 116 -6.14 -4.55 18.31
C THR A 116 -5.15 -5.67 17.99
N VAL A 117 -5.51 -6.92 18.27
CA VAL A 117 -4.66 -8.11 18.10
C VAL A 117 -3.29 -7.95 18.78
N THR A 118 -3.26 -7.32 19.95
CA THR A 118 -2.07 -7.21 20.81
C THR A 118 -1.70 -8.55 21.42
N ALA A 119 -0.46 -8.69 21.88
CA ALA A 119 -0.05 -9.90 22.59
C ALA A 119 -0.60 -9.94 24.02
N ASP A 120 -1.28 -11.04 24.38
CA ASP A 120 -1.95 -11.19 25.68
C ASP A 120 -0.99 -11.10 26.86
N TRP A 121 0.25 -11.59 26.70
CA TRP A 121 1.29 -11.57 27.74
C TRP A 121 1.71 -10.15 28.17
N LEU A 122 1.34 -9.10 27.41
CA LEU A 122 1.55 -7.71 27.84
C LEU A 122 0.72 -7.37 29.08
N MET A 123 -0.42 -8.03 29.28
CA MET A 123 -1.34 -7.76 30.39
C MET A 123 -0.78 -8.14 31.76
N ASP A 124 0.23 -9.01 31.79
CA ASP A 124 0.95 -9.42 32.99
C ASP A 124 2.02 -8.42 33.42
N LEU A 125 2.29 -7.39 32.60
CA LEU A 125 3.35 -6.42 32.80
C LEU A 125 2.79 -5.08 33.33
N PRO A 126 3.55 -4.35 34.16
CA PRO A 126 3.22 -2.97 34.49
C PRO A 126 3.42 -2.05 33.27
N ASN A 127 2.77 -0.88 33.28
CA ASN A 127 2.72 0.02 32.12
C ASN A 127 4.09 0.52 31.65
N ASP A 128 5.04 0.76 32.56
CA ASP A 128 6.42 1.14 32.24
C ASP A 128 7.18 0.03 31.51
N GLU A 129 6.96 -1.22 31.93
CA GLU A 129 7.52 -2.40 31.28
C GLU A 129 6.87 -2.63 29.91
N ILE A 130 5.54 -2.43 29.75
CA ILE A 130 4.85 -2.49 28.44
C ILE A 130 5.46 -1.47 27.47
N ALA A 131 5.63 -0.22 27.90
CA ALA A 131 6.23 0.83 27.08
C ALA A 131 7.67 0.46 26.66
N ARG A 132 8.46 -0.08 27.58
CA ARG A 132 9.83 -0.57 27.30
C ARG A 132 9.83 -1.68 26.25
N VAL A 133 9.00 -2.71 26.41
CA VAL A 133 8.98 -3.84 25.45
C VAL A 133 8.40 -3.42 24.10
N GLN A 134 7.50 -2.44 24.02
CA GLN A 134 7.02 -1.88 22.75
C GLN A 134 8.15 -1.18 21.98
N VAL A 135 9.03 -0.44 22.67
CA VAL A 135 10.23 0.15 22.06
C VAL A 135 11.21 -0.92 21.59
N GLU A 136 11.47 -1.93 22.41
CA GLU A 136 12.36 -3.06 22.07
C GLU A 136 11.85 -3.84 20.87
N ARG A 137 10.53 -4.09 20.83
CA ARG A 137 9.84 -4.74 19.70
C ARG A 137 10.07 -3.97 18.40
N ILE A 138 9.82 -2.66 18.39
CA ILE A 138 9.99 -1.80 17.21
C ILE A 138 11.43 -1.88 16.71
N LYS A 139 12.41 -1.72 17.61
CA LYS A 139 13.82 -1.76 17.24
C LYS A 139 14.23 -3.12 16.67
N ARG A 140 13.78 -4.22 17.29
CA ARG A 140 14.02 -5.58 16.81
C ARG A 140 13.45 -5.77 15.40
N GLU A 141 12.17 -5.52 15.21
CA GLU A 141 11.48 -5.76 13.93
C GLU A 141 12.05 -4.91 12.80
N MET A 142 12.28 -3.62 13.03
CA MET A 142 12.87 -2.78 12.00
C MET A 142 14.33 -3.13 11.69
N THR A 143 15.09 -3.66 12.66
CA THR A 143 16.46 -4.13 12.43
C THR A 143 16.46 -5.44 11.64
N ASP A 144 15.66 -6.43 12.06
CA ASP A 144 15.62 -7.77 11.47
C ASP A 144 15.13 -7.76 10.02
N PHE A 145 14.28 -6.79 9.66
CA PHE A 145 13.70 -6.65 8.32
C PHE A 145 14.35 -5.54 7.47
N ALA A 146 15.37 -4.84 7.98
CA ALA A 146 16.02 -3.72 7.30
C ALA A 146 16.52 -4.11 5.89
N GLY A 147 16.25 -3.26 4.89
CA GLY A 147 16.62 -3.49 3.50
C GLY A 147 15.71 -4.46 2.73
N VAL A 148 14.75 -5.10 3.42
CA VAL A 148 13.63 -5.82 2.78
C VAL A 148 12.31 -5.09 3.03
N ILE A 149 12.09 -4.60 4.26
CA ILE A 149 10.96 -3.76 4.63
C ILE A 149 11.48 -2.44 5.21
N ASP A 150 11.39 -1.39 4.40
CA ASP A 150 11.77 -0.02 4.77
C ASP A 150 10.56 0.94 4.79
N MET A 151 9.33 0.41 4.77
CA MET A 151 8.09 1.18 4.92
C MET A 151 7.22 0.57 6.01
N TRP A 152 6.76 1.38 6.96
CA TRP A 152 6.07 0.87 8.14
C TRP A 152 4.89 1.74 8.57
N ASP A 153 3.75 1.12 8.82
CA ASP A 153 2.73 1.70 9.69
C ASP A 153 3.26 1.61 11.13
N VAL A 154 3.87 2.71 11.60
CA VAL A 154 4.53 2.74 12.91
C VAL A 154 3.51 2.59 14.02
N ILE A 155 2.38 3.28 13.87
CA ILE A 155 1.28 3.22 14.82
C ILE A 155 -0.05 3.30 14.07
N ASN A 156 -1.02 2.51 14.53
CA ASN A 156 -2.33 2.39 13.91
C ASN A 156 -3.44 2.84 14.88
N GLU A 157 -4.42 3.60 14.36
CA GLU A 157 -5.69 3.92 15.02
C GLU A 157 -5.55 4.63 16.36
N VAL A 158 -4.68 5.63 16.39
CA VAL A 158 -4.31 6.37 17.60
C VAL A 158 -5.47 7.20 18.13
N VAL A 159 -6.38 7.66 17.25
CA VAL A 159 -7.53 8.46 17.66
C VAL A 159 -8.36 7.73 18.72
N ILE A 160 -8.67 6.46 18.50
CA ILE A 160 -9.46 5.66 19.45
C ILE A 160 -8.61 4.91 20.48
N MET A 161 -7.30 4.77 20.25
CA MET A 161 -6.40 3.94 21.07
C MET A 161 -6.55 4.09 22.60
N PRO A 162 -6.62 5.28 23.24
CA PRO A 162 -6.74 5.36 24.70
C PRO A 162 -8.16 5.10 25.24
N ILE A 163 -9.16 5.09 24.35
CA ILE A 163 -10.58 4.90 24.65
C ILE A 163 -11.14 3.63 23.98
N PHE A 164 -10.27 2.71 23.56
CA PHE A 164 -10.69 1.43 23.01
C PHE A 164 -11.27 0.55 24.14
N GLU A 165 -12.49 0.05 23.93
CA GLU A 165 -13.27 -0.65 24.96
C GLU A 165 -13.68 -2.09 24.57
N GLN A 166 -13.29 -2.58 23.38
CA GLN A 166 -13.69 -3.93 22.95
C GLN A 166 -13.07 -5.03 23.81
N TYR A 167 -11.84 -4.85 24.27
CA TYR A 167 -11.20 -5.69 25.28
C TYR A 167 -10.00 -5.01 25.93
N ASP A 168 -9.65 -5.49 27.12
CA ASP A 168 -8.50 -5.01 27.89
C ASP A 168 -7.18 -5.39 27.21
N ASN A 169 -6.32 -4.40 26.94
CA ASN A 169 -5.03 -4.61 26.29
C ASN A 169 -3.94 -3.65 26.79
N GLY A 170 -2.68 -4.06 26.69
CA GLY A 170 -1.53 -3.31 27.19
C GLY A 170 -1.31 -1.97 26.48
N ILE A 171 -1.54 -1.91 25.17
CA ILE A 171 -1.30 -0.69 24.37
C ILE A 171 -2.29 0.43 24.72
N THR A 172 -3.55 0.08 24.88
CA THR A 172 -4.60 1.01 25.35
C THR A 172 -4.27 1.52 26.74
N ARG A 173 -3.80 0.65 27.67
CA ARG A 173 -3.40 1.04 29.03
C ARG A 173 -2.31 2.11 29.02
N ILE A 174 -1.20 1.87 28.30
CA ILE A 174 -0.10 2.84 28.25
C ILE A 174 -0.50 4.13 27.53
N CYS A 175 -1.27 4.05 26.45
CA CYS A 175 -1.72 5.23 25.70
C CYS A 175 -2.70 6.08 26.52
N ARG A 176 -3.56 5.45 27.34
CA ARG A 176 -4.47 6.14 28.26
C ARG A 176 -3.72 6.87 29.37
N GLU A 177 -2.65 6.28 29.89
CA GLU A 177 -1.83 6.91 30.94
C GLU A 177 -0.98 8.05 30.41
N MET A 178 -0.25 7.82 29.30
CA MET A 178 0.73 8.78 28.79
C MET A 178 0.13 9.82 27.83
N GLY A 179 -1.01 9.50 27.21
CA GLY A 179 -1.63 10.30 26.16
C GLY A 179 -1.15 9.97 24.75
N ARG A 180 -1.93 10.39 23.75
CA ARG A 180 -1.70 10.08 22.33
C ARG A 180 -0.37 10.63 21.81
N ILE A 181 -0.04 11.90 22.07
CA ILE A 181 1.17 12.53 21.53
C ILE A 181 2.45 11.90 22.10
N PRO A 182 2.60 11.67 23.43
CA PRO A 182 3.75 10.95 23.97
C PRO A 182 3.84 9.50 23.47
N MET A 183 2.70 8.81 23.29
CA MET A 183 2.67 7.47 22.70
C MET A 183 3.22 7.47 21.26
N VAL A 184 2.75 8.39 20.41
CA VAL A 184 3.25 8.54 19.02
C VAL A 184 4.74 8.87 19.02
N ARG A 185 5.20 9.81 19.86
CA ARG A 185 6.64 10.12 19.98
C ARG A 185 7.45 8.88 20.31
N MET A 186 7.05 8.13 21.33
CA MET A 186 7.79 6.97 21.82
C MET A 186 8.05 5.95 20.69
N VAL A 187 7.03 5.65 19.89
CA VAL A 187 7.13 4.65 18.82
C VAL A 187 7.83 5.19 17.58
N PHE A 188 7.63 6.46 17.22
CA PHE A 188 8.32 7.09 16.09
C PHE A 188 9.81 7.31 16.36
N ASP A 189 10.18 7.76 17.56
CA ASP A 189 11.59 7.94 17.94
C ASP A 189 12.30 6.58 17.91
N ALA A 190 11.67 5.52 18.44
CA ALA A 190 12.21 4.15 18.38
C ALA A 190 12.37 3.67 16.92
N ALA A 191 11.37 3.92 16.08
CA ALA A 191 11.41 3.53 14.67
C ALA A 191 12.51 4.27 13.90
N ARG A 192 12.64 5.58 14.12
CA ARG A 192 13.66 6.39 13.46
C ARG A 192 15.08 6.01 13.92
N GLU A 193 15.25 5.72 15.21
CA GLU A 193 16.52 5.23 15.75
C GLU A 193 16.93 3.90 15.10
N ALA A 194 15.98 2.98 14.92
CA ALA A 194 16.24 1.66 14.32
C ALA A 194 16.60 1.74 12.83
N ASN A 195 15.88 2.56 12.05
CA ASN A 195 16.17 2.74 10.64
C ASN A 195 15.99 4.21 10.22
N PRO A 196 17.08 4.99 10.11
CA PRO A 196 17.06 6.38 9.64
C PRO A 196 16.70 6.64 8.18
N ARG A 197 16.41 5.60 7.39
CA ARG A 197 15.98 5.74 5.99
C ARG A 197 14.60 5.17 5.71
N ALA A 198 13.95 4.53 6.69
CA ALA A 198 12.61 4.02 6.53
C ALA A 198 11.59 5.16 6.33
N THR A 199 10.54 4.86 5.57
CA THR A 199 9.33 5.66 5.41
C THR A 199 8.34 5.28 6.50
N LEU A 200 8.01 6.23 7.38
CA LEU A 200 7.21 6.01 8.58
C LEU A 200 5.82 6.64 8.46
N LEU A 201 4.79 5.79 8.58
CA LEU A 201 3.38 6.16 8.45
C LEU A 201 2.70 6.31 9.81
N LEU A 202 1.88 7.35 9.93
CA LEU A 202 0.79 7.43 10.92
C LEU A 202 -0.49 6.98 10.21
N ASN A 203 -1.14 5.90 10.68
CA ASN A 203 -2.29 5.29 10.01
C ASN A 203 -3.54 5.35 10.89
N ASP A 204 -4.70 5.72 10.32
CA ASP A 204 -5.97 5.76 11.05
C ASP A 204 -7.19 5.60 10.11
N PHE A 205 -8.32 5.13 10.65
CA PHE A 205 -9.62 5.09 9.96
C PHE A 205 -10.52 6.27 10.32
N ASP A 206 -10.26 6.96 11.44
CA ASP A 206 -11.09 8.07 11.86
C ASP A 206 -10.81 9.28 10.95
N MET A 207 -11.71 9.52 10.00
CA MET A 207 -11.62 10.67 9.09
C MET A 207 -12.35 11.91 9.67
N SER A 208 -12.60 11.99 10.97
CA SER A 208 -13.17 13.18 11.60
C SER A 208 -12.10 14.24 11.92
N ALA A 209 -12.52 15.36 12.50
CA ALA A 209 -11.62 16.39 13.00
C ALA A 209 -10.68 15.88 14.11
N ALA A 210 -10.98 14.75 14.76
CA ALA A 210 -10.12 14.18 15.78
C ALA A 210 -8.76 13.74 15.22
N TYR A 211 -8.72 13.21 14.00
CA TYR A 211 -7.46 12.83 13.37
C TYR A 211 -6.65 14.05 12.91
N GLU A 212 -7.33 15.09 12.43
CA GLU A 212 -6.68 16.38 12.14
C GLU A 212 -6.00 16.97 13.39
N CYS A 213 -6.72 17.02 14.52
CA CYS A 213 -6.15 17.46 15.80
C CYS A 213 -4.96 16.59 16.25
N LEU A 214 -5.01 15.28 16.00
CA LEU A 214 -3.89 14.39 16.29
C LEU A 214 -2.68 14.73 15.42
N ILE A 215 -2.85 14.82 14.09
CA ILE A 215 -1.77 15.14 13.15
C ILE A 215 -1.12 16.48 13.51
N GLU A 216 -1.94 17.51 13.73
CA GLU A 216 -1.48 18.83 14.14
C GLU A 216 -0.67 18.76 15.45
N GLY A 217 -1.18 18.07 16.47
CA GLY A 217 -0.45 17.89 17.73
C GLY A 217 0.86 17.09 17.59
N VAL A 218 0.93 16.10 16.68
CA VAL A 218 2.14 15.32 16.42
C VAL A 218 3.19 16.18 15.71
N LEU A 219 2.78 16.96 14.71
CA LEU A 219 3.66 17.86 13.96
C LEU A 219 4.16 19.03 14.83
N GLU A 220 3.29 19.64 15.64
CA GLU A 220 3.64 20.71 16.58
C GLU A 220 4.62 20.23 17.65
N ALA A 221 4.52 18.96 18.06
CA ALA A 221 5.48 18.34 18.95
C ALA A 221 6.85 18.11 18.26
N GLY A 222 6.96 18.28 16.93
CA GLY A 222 8.21 18.08 16.19
C GLY A 222 8.51 16.60 15.91
N ILE A 223 7.49 15.73 15.93
CA ILE A 223 7.64 14.33 15.52
C ILE A 223 7.57 14.29 14.00
N THR A 224 8.59 13.69 13.36
CA THR A 224 8.64 13.58 11.89
C THR A 224 7.80 12.39 11.43
N ILE A 225 6.74 12.68 10.68
CA ILE A 225 5.95 11.70 9.92
C ILE A 225 6.34 11.83 8.46
N ASP A 226 6.56 10.72 7.76
CA ASP A 226 6.90 10.77 6.33
C ASP A 226 5.64 10.72 5.45
N VAL A 227 4.61 9.99 5.89
CA VAL A 227 3.39 9.73 5.10
C VAL A 227 2.17 9.61 6.02
N LEU A 228 1.03 10.16 5.58
CA LEU A 228 -0.26 9.97 6.25
C LEU A 228 -0.99 8.76 5.64
N GLY A 229 -1.34 7.80 6.49
CA GLY A 229 -2.19 6.67 6.14
C GLY A 229 -3.66 6.98 6.41
N LEU A 230 -4.50 6.82 5.39
CA LEU A 230 -5.95 6.97 5.47
C LEU A 230 -6.60 5.62 5.14
N GLN A 231 -7.16 4.95 6.15
CA GLN A 231 -7.97 3.77 5.90
C GLN A 231 -9.31 4.19 5.25
N SER A 232 -9.87 3.34 4.38
CA SER A 232 -11.11 3.64 3.66
C SER A 232 -11.95 2.37 3.49
N HIS A 233 -12.14 1.64 4.58
CA HIS A 233 -12.99 0.46 4.65
C HIS A 233 -14.45 0.81 4.31
N MET A 234 -14.84 0.69 3.05
CA MET A 234 -16.15 1.09 2.53
C MET A 234 -17.19 -0.05 2.61
N HIS A 235 -17.27 -0.72 3.76
CA HIS A 235 -18.21 -1.83 3.98
C HIS A 235 -19.68 -1.38 3.99
N GLN A 236 -19.92 -0.13 4.37
CA GLN A 236 -21.23 0.52 4.34
C GLN A 236 -21.53 1.18 2.97
N GLY A 237 -20.65 1.01 1.99
CA GLY A 237 -20.81 1.54 0.63
C GLY A 237 -19.72 2.52 0.23
N TYR A 238 -19.58 2.67 -1.10
CA TYR A 238 -18.60 3.58 -1.70
C TYR A 238 -18.83 5.02 -1.26
N TRP A 239 -17.75 5.70 -0.90
CA TRP A 239 -17.79 7.11 -0.46
C TRP A 239 -18.23 8.08 -1.56
N GLY A 240 -18.07 7.70 -2.83
CA GLY A 240 -18.23 8.63 -3.94
C GLY A 240 -16.99 9.53 -4.13
N GLU A 241 -16.86 10.09 -5.33
CA GLU A 241 -15.71 10.91 -5.72
C GLU A 241 -15.64 12.21 -4.93
N GLU A 242 -16.78 12.86 -4.67
CA GLU A 242 -16.83 14.14 -3.96
C GLU A 242 -16.31 14.02 -2.53
N LYS A 243 -16.83 13.07 -1.75
CA LYS A 243 -16.35 12.82 -0.38
C LYS A 243 -14.89 12.39 -0.37
N THR A 244 -14.48 11.57 -1.33
CA THR A 244 -13.10 11.08 -1.42
C THR A 244 -12.13 12.23 -1.70
N LEU A 245 -12.43 13.08 -2.68
CA LEU A 245 -11.61 14.27 -3.00
C LEU A 245 -11.59 15.26 -1.84
N ALA A 246 -12.73 15.58 -1.25
CA ALA A 246 -12.79 16.47 -0.09
C ALA A 246 -11.96 15.96 1.10
N THR A 247 -11.95 14.64 1.32
CA THR A 247 -11.11 14.00 2.33
C THR A 247 -9.63 14.18 2.00
N ILE A 248 -9.23 13.91 0.75
CA ILE A 248 -7.83 14.04 0.31
C ILE A 248 -7.36 15.49 0.43
N ASP A 249 -8.13 16.45 -0.10
CA ASP A 249 -7.79 17.88 -0.07
C ASP A 249 -7.55 18.36 1.37
N ARG A 250 -8.39 17.89 2.30
CA ARG A 250 -8.30 18.25 3.71
C ARG A 250 -7.00 17.74 4.36
N PHE A 251 -6.56 16.51 4.05
CA PHE A 251 -5.30 15.98 4.59
C PHE A 251 -4.07 16.43 3.78
N ALA A 252 -4.22 16.76 2.50
CA ALA A 252 -3.14 17.23 1.65
C ALA A 252 -2.54 18.56 2.13
N ARG A 253 -3.31 19.35 2.89
CA ARG A 253 -2.86 20.62 3.49
C ARG A 253 -1.65 20.48 4.41
N TYR A 254 -1.41 19.29 4.96
CA TYR A 254 -0.25 19.02 5.82
C TYR A 254 1.06 18.87 5.04
N GLY A 255 1.01 18.86 3.70
CA GLY A 255 2.19 18.79 2.85
C GLY A 255 2.90 17.44 2.84
N LEU A 256 2.28 16.41 3.45
CA LEU A 256 2.78 15.03 3.47
C LEU A 256 2.12 14.22 2.35
N PRO A 257 2.83 13.25 1.73
CA PRO A 257 2.21 12.25 0.89
C PRO A 257 1.13 11.47 1.65
N ILE A 258 0.11 11.05 0.91
CA ILE A 258 -1.06 10.33 1.42
C ILE A 258 -1.04 8.92 0.82
N HIS A 259 -1.14 7.93 1.69
CA HIS A 259 -1.43 6.55 1.29
C HIS A 259 -2.87 6.22 1.69
N PHE A 260 -3.68 5.78 0.73
CA PHE A 260 -4.90 5.06 1.07
C PHE A 260 -4.50 3.65 1.46
N THR A 261 -4.49 3.36 2.74
CA THR A 261 -3.80 2.20 3.30
C THR A 261 -4.67 0.95 3.35
N GLU A 262 -5.99 1.12 3.46
CA GLU A 262 -6.92 0.00 3.67
C GLU A 262 -8.26 0.26 2.96
N THR A 263 -8.27 0.09 1.63
CA THR A 263 -9.48 0.20 0.83
C THR A 263 -10.19 -1.15 0.71
N THR A 264 -11.50 -1.18 0.97
CA THR A 264 -12.35 -2.36 0.68
C THR A 264 -13.67 -1.91 0.06
N LEU A 265 -14.08 -2.50 -1.06
CA LEU A 265 -15.40 -2.32 -1.68
C LEU A 265 -16.09 -3.67 -1.81
N LEU A 266 -17.35 -3.78 -1.42
CA LEU A 266 -18.04 -5.06 -1.30
C LEU A 266 -18.81 -5.45 -2.57
N SER A 267 -18.74 -6.73 -2.93
CA SER A 267 -19.60 -7.33 -3.96
C SER A 267 -20.82 -8.09 -3.41
N GLY A 268 -21.09 -7.97 -2.11
CA GLY A 268 -22.30 -8.48 -1.44
C GLY A 268 -23.30 -7.38 -1.10
N HIS A 269 -24.21 -7.62 -0.15
CA HIS A 269 -24.97 -6.53 0.44
C HIS A 269 -24.06 -5.60 1.25
N LEU A 270 -24.44 -4.34 1.36
CA LEU A 270 -23.70 -3.36 2.15
C LEU A 270 -24.08 -3.48 3.62
N MET A 271 -23.10 -3.22 4.50
CA MET A 271 -23.34 -3.14 5.93
C MET A 271 -24.30 -1.97 6.22
N PRO A 272 -25.28 -2.13 7.14
CA PRO A 272 -26.18 -1.05 7.52
C PRO A 272 -25.41 0.15 8.13
N PRO A 273 -25.81 1.40 7.81
CA PRO A 273 -25.13 2.61 8.28
C PRO A 273 -25.24 2.84 9.80
N GLU A 274 -26.18 2.20 10.48
CA GLU A 274 -26.34 2.26 11.93
C GLU A 274 -25.29 1.45 12.72
N ILE A 275 -24.52 0.59 12.05
CA ILE A 275 -23.38 -0.09 12.65
C ILE A 275 -22.25 0.93 12.85
N VAL A 276 -21.86 1.15 14.11
CA VAL A 276 -20.82 2.12 14.46
C VAL A 276 -19.43 1.48 14.43
N ASP A 277 -19.26 0.35 15.12
CA ASP A 277 -18.05 -0.46 15.01
C ASP A 277 -18.28 -1.55 13.97
N LEU A 278 -17.48 -1.55 12.90
CA LEU A 278 -17.62 -2.54 11.82
C LEU A 278 -17.40 -3.98 12.34
N ASN A 279 -16.66 -4.17 13.43
CA ASN A 279 -16.48 -5.47 14.06
C ASN A 279 -17.77 -6.02 14.70
N ASP A 280 -18.75 -5.17 15.02
CA ASP A 280 -20.04 -5.62 15.56
C ASP A 280 -20.90 -6.30 14.49
N TYR A 281 -20.58 -6.11 13.21
CA TYR A 281 -21.30 -6.74 12.11
C TYR A 281 -20.80 -8.16 11.86
N GLN A 282 -21.36 -9.11 12.59
CA GLN A 282 -21.06 -10.54 12.48
C GLN A 282 -22.26 -11.28 11.86
N ILE A 283 -22.13 -11.71 10.61
CA ILE A 283 -23.12 -12.57 9.95
C ILE A 283 -22.48 -13.90 9.54
N PRO A 284 -23.21 -15.04 9.61
CA PRO A 284 -22.61 -16.36 9.35
C PRO A 284 -22.08 -16.54 7.93
N ASP A 285 -22.71 -15.89 6.96
CA ASP A 285 -22.35 -15.95 5.55
C ASP A 285 -22.61 -14.57 4.90
N TRP A 286 -21.61 -14.03 4.22
CA TRP A 286 -21.68 -12.77 3.49
C TRP A 286 -21.35 -13.01 2.01
N PRO A 287 -22.31 -13.48 1.21
CA PRO A 287 -22.02 -13.91 -0.15
C PRO A 287 -21.82 -12.72 -1.10
N THR A 288 -20.94 -12.92 -2.09
CA THR A 288 -20.90 -12.10 -3.30
C THR A 288 -22.16 -12.35 -4.15
N THR A 289 -22.63 -11.36 -4.89
CA THR A 289 -23.78 -11.48 -5.81
C THR A 289 -23.45 -10.89 -7.18
N PRO A 290 -24.07 -11.35 -8.29
CA PRO A 290 -23.79 -10.81 -9.62
C PRO A 290 -23.97 -9.28 -9.72
N ASP A 291 -25.03 -8.73 -9.12
CA ASP A 291 -25.27 -7.29 -9.10
C ASP A 291 -24.25 -6.55 -8.23
N GLY A 292 -23.86 -7.15 -7.10
CA GLY A 292 -22.82 -6.59 -6.24
C GLY A 292 -21.43 -6.62 -6.89
N GLU A 293 -21.10 -7.65 -7.67
CA GLU A 293 -19.86 -7.72 -8.45
C GLU A 293 -19.81 -6.66 -9.55
N ALA A 294 -20.94 -6.43 -10.24
CA ALA A 294 -21.05 -5.36 -11.22
C ALA A 294 -20.89 -3.97 -10.57
N ARG A 295 -21.52 -3.75 -9.41
CA ARG A 295 -21.35 -2.52 -8.62
C ARG A 295 -19.91 -2.34 -8.17
N GLN A 296 -19.30 -3.37 -7.58
CA GLN A 296 -17.91 -3.34 -7.11
C GLN A 296 -16.96 -2.96 -8.26
N ALA A 297 -17.18 -3.48 -9.47
CA ALA A 297 -16.35 -3.13 -10.63
C ALA A 297 -16.46 -1.66 -11.03
N ASP A 298 -17.67 -1.08 -11.05
CA ASP A 298 -17.87 0.36 -11.30
C ASP A 298 -17.19 1.22 -10.22
N GLU A 299 -17.43 0.88 -8.95
CA GLU A 299 -16.89 1.62 -7.81
C GLU A 299 -15.36 1.56 -7.76
N VAL A 300 -14.74 0.40 -8.04
CA VAL A 300 -13.27 0.26 -8.13
C VAL A 300 -12.72 1.19 -9.21
N VAL A 301 -13.33 1.23 -10.39
CA VAL A 301 -12.87 2.10 -11.48
C VAL A 301 -12.92 3.57 -11.08
N ARG A 302 -14.03 4.00 -10.47
CA ARG A 302 -14.25 5.38 -10.03
C ARG A 302 -13.29 5.75 -8.89
N HIS A 303 -13.13 4.86 -7.91
CA HIS A 303 -12.25 5.05 -6.77
C HIS A 303 -10.78 5.20 -7.19
N TYR A 304 -10.25 4.23 -7.95
CA TYR A 304 -8.85 4.29 -8.40
C TYR A 304 -8.59 5.51 -9.28
N ARG A 305 -9.51 5.88 -10.19
CA ARG A 305 -9.36 7.10 -11.01
C ARG A 305 -9.32 8.36 -10.15
N THR A 306 -10.16 8.44 -9.13
CA THR A 306 -10.21 9.56 -8.18
C THR A 306 -8.89 9.69 -7.42
N LEU A 307 -8.42 8.59 -6.82
CA LEU A 307 -7.16 8.59 -6.07
C LEU A 307 -5.95 8.94 -6.95
N LEU A 308 -5.86 8.36 -8.15
CA LEU A 308 -4.75 8.67 -9.06
C LEU A 308 -4.73 10.12 -9.56
N SER A 309 -5.89 10.77 -9.60
CA SER A 309 -6.02 12.15 -10.08
C SER A 309 -5.49 13.20 -9.11
N HIS A 310 -5.28 12.85 -7.84
CA HIS A 310 -4.87 13.81 -6.81
C HIS A 310 -3.37 13.67 -6.50
N PRO A 311 -2.54 14.72 -6.67
CA PRO A 311 -1.08 14.65 -6.59
C PRO A 311 -0.53 14.13 -5.27
N SER A 312 -1.16 14.49 -4.14
CA SER A 312 -0.71 14.05 -2.82
C SER A 312 -0.89 12.56 -2.55
N VAL A 313 -1.74 11.84 -3.31
CA VAL A 313 -1.89 10.39 -3.11
C VAL A 313 -0.76 9.67 -3.83
N THR A 314 0.04 8.87 -3.13
CA THR A 314 1.20 8.17 -3.74
C THR A 314 1.07 6.65 -3.69
N ALA A 315 0.13 6.15 -2.89
CA ALA A 315 -0.18 4.72 -2.82
C ALA A 315 -1.67 4.48 -2.54
N LEU A 316 -2.15 3.33 -3.01
CA LEU A 316 -3.44 2.77 -2.66
C LEU A 316 -3.22 1.29 -2.35
N THR A 317 -3.56 0.85 -1.14
CA THR A 317 -3.53 -0.55 -0.73
C THR A 317 -4.94 -1.08 -0.54
N TYR A 318 -5.28 -2.12 -1.30
CA TYR A 318 -6.56 -2.79 -1.21
C TYR A 318 -6.53 -3.92 -0.17
N TRP A 319 -7.54 -3.98 0.69
CA TRP A 319 -7.53 -4.83 1.89
C TRP A 319 -8.19 -6.19 1.66
N GLY A 320 -7.60 -6.97 0.75
CA GLY A 320 -7.99 -8.35 0.49
C GLY A 320 -8.01 -8.70 -0.99
N MET A 321 -7.28 -9.75 -1.39
CA MET A 321 -7.35 -10.28 -2.74
C MET A 321 -8.57 -11.20 -2.92
N THR A 322 -8.85 -12.01 -1.91
CA THR A 322 -9.89 -13.07 -1.94
C THR A 322 -11.13 -12.67 -1.14
N ASP A 323 -12.32 -13.06 -1.61
CA ASP A 323 -13.56 -12.96 -0.83
C ASP A 323 -13.50 -13.79 0.46
N GLY A 324 -14.21 -13.33 1.49
CA GLY A 324 -14.15 -13.93 2.83
C GLY A 324 -13.01 -13.38 3.69
N GLY A 325 -12.43 -12.24 3.29
CA GLY A 325 -11.34 -11.55 3.98
C GLY A 325 -11.79 -10.88 5.29
N TRP A 326 -11.36 -9.64 5.53
CA TRP A 326 -11.71 -8.93 6.76
C TRP A 326 -13.24 -8.90 6.98
N LEU A 327 -13.66 -9.19 8.22
CA LEU A 327 -15.07 -9.38 8.63
C LEU A 327 -15.84 -10.49 7.86
N GLY A 328 -15.13 -11.39 7.16
CA GLY A 328 -15.75 -12.38 6.29
C GLY A 328 -16.40 -11.78 5.04
N ALA A 329 -16.09 -10.52 4.71
CA ALA A 329 -16.78 -9.79 3.67
C ALA A 329 -16.36 -10.23 2.24
N PRO A 330 -17.27 -10.15 1.25
CA PRO A 330 -16.97 -10.40 -0.16
C PRO A 330 -16.32 -9.17 -0.79
N GLY A 331 -15.18 -8.76 -0.24
CA GLY A 331 -14.46 -7.55 -0.62
C GLY A 331 -13.38 -7.76 -1.67
N GLY A 332 -13.00 -9.00 -2.00
CA GLY A 332 -11.83 -9.32 -2.80
C GLY A 332 -11.94 -8.89 -4.27
N PHE A 333 -10.89 -9.14 -5.05
CA PHE A 333 -10.92 -9.10 -6.52
C PHE A 333 -11.18 -10.48 -7.13
N VAL A 334 -11.00 -11.55 -6.35
CA VAL A 334 -11.34 -12.92 -6.73
C VAL A 334 -12.33 -13.51 -5.73
N ARG A 335 -13.12 -14.48 -6.18
CA ARG A 335 -14.00 -15.26 -5.31
C ARG A 335 -13.17 -16.25 -4.48
N SER A 336 -13.80 -16.91 -3.51
CA SER A 336 -13.17 -17.88 -2.61
C SER A 336 -12.51 -19.07 -3.32
N ASP A 337 -12.85 -19.34 -4.59
CA ASP A 337 -12.25 -20.37 -5.44
C ASP A 337 -11.14 -19.84 -6.38
N ALA A 338 -10.62 -18.63 -6.10
CA ALA A 338 -9.63 -17.91 -6.90
C ALA A 338 -10.07 -17.63 -8.35
N THR A 339 -11.38 -17.60 -8.65
CA THR A 339 -11.88 -17.10 -9.93
C THR A 339 -11.97 -15.56 -9.93
N PRO A 340 -11.47 -14.88 -10.98
CA PRO A 340 -11.58 -13.43 -11.09
C PRO A 340 -13.03 -12.93 -11.09
N LYS A 341 -13.26 -11.81 -10.40
CA LYS A 341 -14.50 -11.03 -10.47
C LYS A 341 -14.38 -9.94 -11.55
N PRO A 342 -15.50 -9.36 -12.03
CA PRO A 342 -15.47 -8.22 -12.94
C PRO A 342 -14.59 -7.05 -12.47
N SER A 343 -14.48 -6.83 -11.15
CA SER A 343 -13.63 -5.81 -10.55
C SER A 343 -12.13 -6.05 -10.80
N TYR A 344 -11.67 -7.30 -10.84
CA TYR A 344 -10.30 -7.66 -11.20
C TYR A 344 -9.98 -7.22 -12.63
N GLU A 345 -10.83 -7.59 -13.59
CA GLU A 345 -10.62 -7.26 -15.00
C GLU A 345 -10.71 -5.75 -15.24
N ALA A 346 -11.64 -5.07 -14.56
CA ALA A 346 -11.78 -3.63 -14.63
C ALA A 346 -10.51 -2.91 -14.13
N LEU A 347 -9.96 -3.35 -12.99
CA LEU A 347 -8.72 -2.78 -12.47
C LEU A 347 -7.50 -3.11 -13.35
N ARG A 348 -7.43 -4.35 -13.87
CA ARG A 348 -6.36 -4.76 -14.79
C ARG A 348 -6.35 -3.93 -16.06
N ALA A 349 -7.53 -3.63 -16.63
CA ALA A 349 -7.68 -2.78 -17.80
C ALA A 349 -7.17 -1.35 -17.55
N LEU A 350 -7.30 -0.84 -16.33
CA LEU A 350 -6.71 0.44 -15.96
C LEU A 350 -5.18 0.34 -15.84
N ILE A 351 -4.68 -0.55 -14.98
CA ILE A 351 -3.26 -0.62 -14.60
C ILE A 351 -2.36 -1.07 -15.76
N LYS A 352 -2.80 -2.06 -16.54
CA LYS A 352 -2.04 -2.67 -17.64
C LYS A 352 -2.52 -2.24 -19.04
N GLY A 353 -3.58 -1.43 -19.10
CA GLY A 353 -4.11 -0.83 -20.32
C GLY A 353 -3.98 0.69 -20.28
N ASP A 354 -5.01 1.38 -19.77
CA ASP A 354 -5.13 2.86 -19.80
C ASP A 354 -3.90 3.59 -19.25
N TRP A 355 -3.24 3.00 -18.25
CA TRP A 355 -2.12 3.59 -17.51
C TRP A 355 -0.76 2.97 -17.85
N TRP A 356 -0.67 2.13 -18.87
CA TRP A 356 0.55 1.41 -19.21
C TRP A 356 1.03 1.74 -20.62
N LEU A 357 2.35 1.88 -20.79
CA LEU A 357 2.94 1.86 -22.12
C LEU A 357 3.36 0.42 -22.47
N PRO A 358 2.62 -0.31 -23.33
CA PRO A 358 3.05 -1.61 -23.82
C PRO A 358 4.32 -1.46 -24.67
N PRO A 359 5.04 -2.56 -24.98
CA PRO A 359 6.16 -2.52 -25.91
C PRO A 359 5.78 -1.81 -27.21
N THR A 360 6.38 -0.65 -27.43
CA THR A 360 6.03 0.27 -28.52
C THR A 360 7.25 0.49 -29.39
N THR A 361 7.16 0.08 -30.65
CA THR A 361 8.21 0.33 -31.64
C THR A 361 8.19 1.78 -32.08
N LEU A 362 9.30 2.47 -31.88
CA LEU A 362 9.53 3.85 -32.26
C LEU A 362 10.78 3.93 -33.14
N ARG A 363 10.91 5.01 -33.92
CA ARG A 363 12.09 5.26 -34.74
C ARG A 363 12.79 6.52 -34.25
N THR A 364 14.08 6.40 -33.95
CA THR A 364 14.90 7.53 -33.50
C THR A 364 15.14 8.53 -34.62
N ASP A 365 15.25 9.81 -34.26
CA ASP A 365 15.64 10.89 -35.17
C ASP A 365 17.16 10.89 -35.44
N THR A 366 17.67 11.94 -36.10
CA THR A 366 19.11 12.10 -36.41
C THR A 366 19.97 12.30 -35.17
N GLU A 367 19.38 12.70 -34.04
CA GLU A 367 20.05 12.90 -32.75
C GLU A 367 19.85 11.71 -31.80
N GLY A 368 19.28 10.60 -32.29
CA GLY A 368 19.02 9.39 -31.52
C GLY A 368 17.82 9.52 -30.58
N ARG A 369 16.91 10.48 -30.81
CA ARG A 369 15.79 10.76 -29.90
C ARG A 369 14.50 10.12 -30.37
N VAL A 370 13.66 9.71 -29.41
CA VAL A 370 12.25 9.35 -29.60
C VAL A 370 11.38 10.12 -28.62
N ARG A 371 10.10 10.33 -28.99
CA ARG A 371 9.11 10.96 -28.13
C ARG A 371 7.93 10.03 -27.90
N PHE A 372 7.44 9.99 -26.66
CA PHE A 372 6.24 9.26 -26.27
C PHE A 372 5.63 9.88 -25.02
N ASN A 373 4.34 9.63 -24.77
CA ASN A 373 3.70 9.97 -23.51
C ASN A 373 3.58 8.70 -22.66
N GLY A 374 4.13 8.73 -21.44
CA GLY A 374 4.19 7.57 -20.55
C GLY A 374 3.79 7.92 -19.12
N PHE A 375 3.30 6.95 -18.36
CA PHE A 375 3.08 7.11 -16.92
C PHE A 375 4.41 7.19 -16.16
N LEU A 376 4.41 7.80 -14.98
CA LEU A 376 5.62 7.84 -14.15
C LEU A 376 6.00 6.40 -13.71
N GLY A 377 7.29 6.09 -13.77
CA GLY A 377 7.81 4.78 -13.44
C GLY A 377 9.09 4.42 -14.18
N THR A 378 9.40 3.13 -14.17
CA THR A 378 10.60 2.59 -14.81
C THR A 378 10.28 2.06 -16.19
N TYR A 379 11.18 2.32 -17.12
CA TYR A 379 11.09 1.94 -18.51
C TYR A 379 12.32 1.16 -18.94
N GLU A 380 12.16 0.39 -20.01
CA GLU A 380 13.25 -0.21 -20.76
C GLU A 380 13.16 0.23 -22.21
N VAL A 381 14.31 0.54 -22.80
CA VAL A 381 14.48 0.67 -24.24
C VAL A 381 15.38 -0.43 -24.75
N SER A 382 15.02 -1.04 -25.88
CA SER A 382 15.83 -2.08 -26.52
C SER A 382 15.97 -1.87 -28.02
N ALA A 383 17.12 -2.29 -28.56
CA ALA A 383 17.37 -2.34 -29.99
C ALA A 383 18.49 -3.35 -30.31
N ALA A 384 18.29 -4.12 -31.38
CA ALA A 384 19.28 -5.07 -31.89
C ALA A 384 19.87 -6.04 -30.83
N GLY A 385 19.04 -6.50 -29.90
CA GLY A 385 19.43 -7.44 -28.83
C GLY A 385 20.03 -6.79 -27.58
N ASN A 386 20.26 -5.48 -27.57
CA ASN A 386 20.74 -4.73 -26.40
C ASN A 386 19.57 -4.00 -25.73
N SER A 387 19.68 -3.74 -24.42
CA SER A 387 18.69 -2.96 -23.67
C SER A 387 19.34 -1.99 -22.69
N ALA A 388 18.54 -1.03 -22.23
CA ALA A 388 18.88 -0.12 -21.14
C ALA A 388 17.61 0.28 -20.40
N THR A 389 17.73 0.47 -19.08
CA THR A 389 16.64 0.99 -18.26
C THR A 389 16.78 2.50 -18.03
N PHE A 390 15.65 3.16 -17.84
CA PHE A 390 15.59 4.57 -17.46
C PHE A 390 14.32 4.84 -16.65
N THR A 391 14.31 5.94 -15.91
CA THR A 391 13.18 6.31 -15.03
C THR A 391 12.54 7.60 -15.52
N VAL A 392 11.22 7.69 -15.35
CA VAL A 392 10.41 8.88 -15.58
C VAL A 392 9.72 9.20 -14.26
N ASP A 393 10.20 10.20 -13.53
CA ASP A 393 9.81 10.49 -12.14
C ASP A 393 8.98 11.77 -11.97
N THR A 394 8.97 12.63 -12.99
CA THR A 394 8.36 13.97 -12.94
C THR A 394 7.28 14.09 -14.01
N PRO A 395 6.05 14.55 -13.67
CA PRO A 395 4.99 14.74 -14.65
C PRO A 395 5.26 15.94 -15.57
N GLY A 396 4.61 15.98 -16.73
CA GLY A 396 4.78 17.05 -17.72
C GLY A 396 5.88 16.76 -18.75
N GLU A 397 6.59 17.78 -19.23
CA GLU A 397 7.67 17.58 -20.21
C GLU A 397 8.96 17.13 -19.51
N THR A 398 9.57 16.04 -19.99
CA THR A 398 10.83 15.55 -19.43
C THR A 398 11.77 14.99 -20.49
N THR A 399 13.06 15.01 -20.18
CA THR A 399 14.12 14.43 -21.00
C THR A 399 14.79 13.28 -20.26
N ALA A 400 14.97 12.16 -20.93
CA ALA A 400 15.69 11.01 -20.40
C ALA A 400 16.81 10.60 -21.36
N GLU A 401 17.82 9.91 -20.84
CA GLU A 401 18.89 9.32 -21.64
C GLU A 401 19.08 7.86 -21.24
N ALA A 402 19.27 7.00 -22.24
CA ALA A 402 19.53 5.58 -22.05
C ALA A 402 20.65 5.13 -22.98
N THR A 403 21.65 4.45 -22.42
CA THR A 403 22.79 3.92 -23.18
C THR A 403 22.68 2.41 -23.24
N LEU A 404 22.45 1.88 -24.45
CA LEU A 404 22.34 0.45 -24.67
C LEU A 404 23.67 -0.23 -24.34
N THR A 405 23.64 -1.19 -23.43
CA THR A 405 24.77 -2.06 -23.07
C THR A 405 24.56 -3.45 -23.67
N THR A 406 25.66 -4.04 -24.15
CA THR A 406 25.73 -5.44 -24.61
C THR A 406 25.52 -6.45 -23.50
#